data_AF-A0A9P9BPQ6-F1
#
_entry.id   AF-A0A9P9BPQ6-F1
#
_cell.length_a   1.000
_cell.length_b   1.000
_cell.length_c   1.000
_cell.angle_alpha   90.00
_cell.angle_beta   90.00
_cell.angle_gamma   90.00
#
_symmetry.space_group_name_H-M   'P 1'
#
loop_
_entity.id
_entity.type
_entity.pdbx_description
1 polymer ?
#
loop_
_entity_poly.entity_id
_entity_poly.type
_entity_poly.pdbx_seq_one_letter_code
_entity_poly.pdbx_strand_id
1 'polypeptide(L)'
;MEGPEISSQVVGWASFLVTALGLGGLITQANAINDKLDPFHESRTVEYLGIWFQRQDPFPWWTITKPPPHGPLISASMAGGFCAMPNIYITRIPLLSPGKAGWSMIMSMFNPEPPSRGTTVATTIETGITNDEEKAIPQPGSMSHVHADSYAASSRTDAWAHLKRQRLSRHKSSACAVISRTTLITMLVATNGRAVFHYTDASGLRSGYASYCGQWYITWPIGEEALVKFAPHDSIGASEVLPRSFAQRIERCGEIVCGVVSSKASGLNVAFCGRKSPGIYCLRHLEKGFQGAHGSRHLYNMLGGKAFQVDFMAARKLLSDDEVPDGTLVLALPSTEAKAVVQMAVPLGEQELIRHALDCLPWTALSWSIHRGMRDVLTAFGKPVMDKFRGELAAILRRAVTDHAEKLDARGWDPEFVRSSMAHMASSAVLAGEGNSGDAVRVVSDIVVVLVGEEWDAARFDCVNFWRKDPGERTLDHEGIVALTKMFVLEWSIEFDYQMYHNLPMSLYFG
;
A
#
# COMPACT_ATOMS: atom_id res chain seq x y z
N MET A 1 84.81 23.00 -10.40
CA MET A 1 84.35 21.78 -11.10
C MET A 1 83.07 21.36 -10.40
N GLU A 2 81.94 21.76 -10.95
CA GLU A 2 80.61 21.38 -10.46
C GLU A 2 79.88 20.60 -11.56
N GLY A 3 79.15 19.56 -11.16
CA GLY A 3 78.27 18.73 -12.00
C GLY A 3 78.90 17.37 -12.34
N PRO A 4 78.44 16.26 -11.72
CA PRO A 4 77.26 15.58 -12.26
C PRO A 4 76.40 14.79 -11.24
N GLU A 5 76.15 15.27 -10.01
CA GLU A 5 75.30 14.54 -9.04
C GLU A 5 73.81 14.94 -9.05
N ILE A 6 73.45 16.10 -9.61
CA ILE A 6 72.06 16.58 -9.66
C ILE A 6 71.25 15.85 -10.77
N SER A 7 71.93 15.40 -11.83
CA SER A 7 71.29 14.74 -12.99
C SER A 7 70.72 13.36 -12.66
N SER A 8 71.42 12.54 -11.87
CA SER A 8 71.00 11.18 -11.54
C SER A 8 69.80 11.14 -10.58
N GLN A 9 69.72 12.09 -9.64
CA GLN A 9 68.58 12.21 -8.73
C GLN A 9 67.32 12.71 -9.47
N VAL A 10 67.45 13.69 -10.38
CA VAL A 10 66.32 14.19 -11.17
C VAL A 10 65.80 13.12 -12.14
N VAL A 11 66.68 12.32 -12.74
CA VAL A 11 66.29 11.18 -13.59
C VAL A 11 65.61 10.08 -12.77
N GLY A 12 66.09 9.77 -11.57
CA GLY A 12 65.45 8.80 -10.67
C GLY A 12 64.04 9.20 -10.23
N TRP A 13 63.83 10.48 -9.88
CA TRP A 13 62.51 11.02 -9.56
C TRP A 13 61.59 11.07 -10.78
N ALA A 14 62.10 11.41 -11.97
CA ALA A 14 61.33 11.39 -13.20
C ALA A 14 60.91 9.97 -13.59
N SER A 15 61.79 8.98 -13.47
CA SER A 15 61.46 7.57 -13.70
C SER A 15 60.42 7.06 -12.69
N PHE A 16 60.55 7.41 -11.40
CA PHE A 16 59.55 7.04 -10.40
C PHE A 16 58.18 7.68 -10.70
N LEU A 17 58.15 8.96 -11.09
CA LEU A 17 56.92 9.66 -11.45
C LEU A 17 56.27 9.05 -12.69
N VAL A 18 57.05 8.72 -13.72
CA VAL A 18 56.57 8.06 -14.95
C VAL A 18 56.05 6.66 -14.66
N THR A 19 56.73 5.88 -13.81
CA THR A 19 56.26 4.56 -13.38
C THR A 19 54.99 4.67 -12.54
N ALA A 20 54.90 5.64 -11.61
CA ALA A 20 53.71 5.86 -10.79
C ALA A 20 52.51 6.32 -11.63
N LEU A 21 52.71 7.22 -12.59
CA LEU A 21 51.69 7.64 -13.54
C LEU A 21 51.27 6.51 -14.49
N GLY A 22 52.22 5.68 -14.94
CA GLY A 22 51.95 4.50 -15.76
C GLY A 22 51.19 3.40 -15.02
N LEU A 23 51.56 3.12 -13.77
CA LEU A 23 50.84 2.19 -12.90
C LEU A 23 49.44 2.73 -12.57
N GLY A 24 49.34 4.04 -12.28
CA GLY A 24 48.07 4.72 -12.06
C GLY A 24 47.14 4.59 -13.26
N GLY A 25 47.64 4.83 -14.48
CA GLY A 25 46.89 4.68 -15.72
C GLY A 25 46.43 3.23 -15.98
N LEU A 26 47.28 2.24 -15.70
CA LEU A 26 46.92 0.83 -15.81
C LEU A 26 45.87 0.41 -14.77
N ILE A 27 45.98 0.91 -13.53
CA ILE A 27 44.98 0.70 -12.48
C ILE A 27 43.65 1.32 -12.87
N THR A 28 43.64 2.54 -13.42
CA THR A 28 42.42 3.19 -13.91
C THR A 28 41.79 2.43 -15.07
N GLN A 29 42.58 1.96 -16.04
CA GLN A 29 42.07 1.16 -17.16
C GLN A 29 41.54 -0.20 -16.71
N ALA A 30 42.24 -0.88 -15.81
CA ALA A 30 41.81 -2.15 -15.24
C ALA A 30 40.49 -1.98 -14.46
N ASN A 31 40.35 -0.89 -13.69
CA ASN A 31 39.11 -0.56 -12.99
C ASN A 31 37.96 -0.29 -13.98
N ALA A 32 38.22 0.47 -15.06
CA ALA A 32 37.20 0.74 -16.07
C ALA A 32 36.74 -0.53 -16.83
N ILE A 33 37.65 -1.47 -17.09
CA ILE A 33 37.32 -2.77 -17.70
C ILE A 33 36.53 -3.63 -16.72
N ASN A 34 36.97 -3.70 -15.46
CA ASN A 34 36.29 -4.43 -14.40
C ASN A 34 34.88 -3.90 -14.14
N ASP A 35 34.70 -2.58 -14.21
CA ASP A 35 33.41 -1.92 -14.11
C ASP A 35 32.48 -2.28 -15.27
N LYS A 36 33.00 -2.39 -16.50
CA LYS A 36 32.22 -2.83 -17.67
C LYS A 36 31.83 -4.31 -17.62
N LEU A 37 32.61 -5.13 -16.93
CA LEU A 37 32.32 -6.57 -16.73
C LEU A 37 31.35 -6.82 -15.58
N ASP A 38 31.06 -5.81 -14.75
CA ASP A 38 30.13 -5.93 -13.65
C ASP A 38 28.68 -6.08 -14.15
N PRO A 39 28.03 -7.24 -13.90
CA PRO A 39 26.67 -7.49 -14.35
C PRO A 39 25.63 -6.55 -13.72
N PHE A 40 25.97 -5.85 -12.64
CA PHE A 40 25.11 -4.91 -11.93
C PHE A 40 25.58 -3.46 -12.08
N HIS A 41 26.51 -3.14 -12.98
CA HIS A 41 27.13 -1.82 -13.09
C HIS A 41 26.10 -0.66 -13.02
N GLU A 42 25.06 -0.71 -13.85
CA GLU A 42 23.99 0.32 -13.91
C GLU A 42 23.12 0.39 -12.64
N SER A 43 23.06 -0.69 -11.88
CA SER A 43 22.22 -0.84 -10.68
C SER A 43 22.98 -0.63 -9.37
N ARG A 44 24.29 -0.35 -9.46
CA ARG A 44 25.19 -0.24 -8.30
C ARG A 44 25.52 1.21 -7.96
N THR A 45 24.61 2.13 -8.28
CA THR A 45 24.78 3.57 -8.07
C THR A 45 23.88 4.09 -6.94
N VAL A 46 24.20 5.28 -6.44
CA VAL A 46 23.37 5.99 -5.44
C VAL A 46 21.97 6.24 -6.00
N GLU A 47 21.87 6.61 -7.28
CA GLU A 47 20.61 6.91 -7.95
C GLU A 47 19.73 5.66 -8.07
N TYR A 48 20.30 4.47 -8.26
CA TYR A 48 19.53 3.24 -8.39
C TYR A 48 19.10 2.66 -7.04
N LEU A 49 20.02 2.58 -6.07
CA LEU A 49 19.79 1.96 -4.76
C LEU A 49 19.23 2.92 -3.70
N GLY A 50 19.34 4.23 -3.91
CA GLY A 50 18.94 5.24 -2.94
C GLY A 50 19.66 5.07 -1.61
N ILE A 51 18.90 5.13 -0.51
CA ILE A 51 19.42 4.94 0.86
C ILE A 51 20.14 3.59 1.07
N TRP A 52 19.90 2.59 0.22
CA TRP A 52 20.54 1.28 0.32
C TRP A 52 21.95 1.25 -0.23
N PHE A 53 22.38 2.28 -0.96
CA PHE A 53 23.76 2.39 -1.45
C PHE A 53 24.78 2.47 -0.30
N GLN A 54 24.47 3.24 0.74
CA GLN A 54 25.33 3.37 1.92
C GLN A 54 25.37 2.07 2.77
N ARG A 55 24.47 1.13 2.49
CA ARG A 55 24.34 -0.15 3.19
C ARG A 55 24.96 -1.31 2.41
N GLN A 56 25.75 -1.03 1.37
CA GLN A 56 26.51 -2.05 0.66
C GLN A 56 27.78 -2.41 1.44
N ASP A 57 28.17 -3.69 1.39
CA ASP A 57 29.44 -4.10 1.98
C ASP A 57 30.59 -3.54 1.13
N PRO A 58 31.62 -2.94 1.74
CA PRO A 58 32.78 -2.50 0.99
C PRO A 58 33.50 -3.72 0.41
N PHE A 59 33.99 -3.60 -0.82
CA PHE A 59 34.85 -4.60 -1.44
C PHE A 59 36.08 -3.93 -2.05
N PRO A 60 37.22 -4.62 -2.11
CA PRO A 60 38.43 -4.05 -2.66
C PRO A 60 38.31 -3.62 -4.12
N TRP A 61 38.99 -2.54 -4.50
CA TRP A 61 38.97 -2.02 -5.87
C TRP A 61 39.54 -3.02 -6.89
N TRP A 62 40.41 -3.93 -6.46
CA TRP A 62 41.03 -4.97 -7.30
C TRP A 62 40.20 -6.24 -7.46
N THR A 63 38.98 -6.32 -6.90
CA THR A 63 38.13 -7.51 -7.03
C THR A 63 37.53 -7.61 -8.43
N ILE A 64 37.97 -8.60 -9.21
CA ILE A 64 37.54 -8.85 -10.60
C ILE A 64 36.05 -9.25 -10.71
N THR A 65 35.51 -9.93 -9.69
CA THR A 65 34.10 -10.33 -9.66
C THR A 65 33.41 -9.65 -8.48
N LYS A 66 32.80 -8.49 -8.76
CA LYS A 66 32.07 -7.74 -7.74
C LYS A 66 30.87 -8.58 -7.24
N PRO A 67 30.67 -8.73 -5.92
CA PRO A 67 29.52 -9.46 -5.39
C PRO A 67 28.22 -8.78 -5.83
N PRO A 68 27.08 -9.47 -5.90
CA PRO A 68 25.79 -8.82 -6.15
C PRO A 68 25.51 -7.73 -5.11
N PRO A 69 24.84 -6.62 -5.49
CA PRO A 69 24.40 -5.64 -4.51
C PRO A 69 23.38 -6.26 -3.55
N HIS A 70 23.30 -5.71 -2.35
CA HIS A 70 22.35 -6.12 -1.33
C HIS A 70 21.14 -5.17 -1.32
N GLY A 71 19.97 -5.72 -1.07
CA GLY A 71 18.75 -4.97 -0.80
C GLY A 71 17.99 -5.56 0.39
N PRO A 72 16.80 -5.02 0.70
CA PRO A 72 15.97 -5.52 1.79
C PRO A 72 15.42 -6.91 1.50
N LEU A 73 15.33 -7.73 2.55
CA LEU A 73 14.42 -8.87 2.58
C LEU A 73 12.99 -8.36 2.80
N ILE A 74 12.23 -8.20 1.71
CA ILE A 74 10.84 -7.73 1.77
C ILE A 74 9.92 -8.92 2.00
N SER A 75 9.19 -8.90 3.11
CA SER A 75 8.20 -9.92 3.45
C SER A 75 6.94 -9.24 3.96
N ALA A 76 5.78 -9.77 3.59
CA ALA A 76 4.52 -9.24 4.11
C ALA A 76 3.46 -10.34 4.24
N SER A 77 2.77 -10.36 5.37
CA SER A 77 1.65 -11.27 5.67
C SER A 77 0.78 -10.70 6.79
N MET A 78 -0.40 -11.26 7.03
CA MET A 78 -1.25 -10.86 8.16
C MET A 78 -0.58 -11.13 9.50
N ALA A 79 0.09 -12.28 9.64
CA ALA A 79 0.72 -12.68 10.90
C ALA A 79 2.01 -11.91 11.21
N GLY A 80 2.78 -11.57 10.16
CA GLY A 80 4.07 -10.91 10.29
C GLY A 80 4.06 -9.41 9.98
N GLY A 81 2.92 -8.84 9.58
CA GLY A 81 2.85 -7.47 9.09
C GLY A 81 3.65 -7.26 7.81
N PHE A 82 3.95 -6.00 7.46
CA PHE A 82 4.89 -5.65 6.41
C PHE A 82 6.27 -5.47 7.03
N CYS A 83 7.24 -6.31 6.65
CA CYS A 83 8.61 -6.27 7.16
C CYS A 83 8.69 -6.25 8.70
N ALA A 84 7.92 -7.14 9.36
CA ALA A 84 7.75 -7.24 10.82
C ALA A 84 6.95 -6.11 11.48
N MET A 85 6.36 -5.19 10.71
CA MET A 85 5.51 -4.11 11.21
C MET A 85 4.03 -4.42 10.93
N PRO A 86 3.20 -4.70 11.96
CA PRO A 86 1.77 -4.99 11.75
C PRO A 86 1.00 -3.76 11.25
N ASN A 87 1.42 -2.58 11.71
CA ASN A 87 0.89 -1.29 11.31
C ASN A 87 1.99 -0.53 10.56
N ILE A 88 1.63 0.06 9.43
CA ILE A 88 2.52 0.91 8.64
C ILE A 88 1.84 2.22 8.28
N TYR A 89 2.62 3.24 8.00
CA TYR A 89 2.15 4.51 7.46
C TYR A 89 2.48 4.60 5.98
N ILE A 90 1.44 4.65 5.15
CA ILE A 90 1.60 4.71 3.70
C ILE A 90 1.50 6.16 3.24
N THR A 91 2.49 6.60 2.48
CA THR A 91 2.52 7.94 1.87
C THR A 91 2.24 7.86 0.37
N ARG A 92 1.65 8.91 -0.19
CA ARG A 92 1.41 8.99 -1.64
C ARG A 92 2.69 9.27 -2.44
N ILE A 93 3.60 10.01 -1.81
CA ILE A 93 4.86 10.48 -2.37
C ILE A 93 5.99 9.96 -1.47
N PRO A 94 7.16 9.57 -2.04
CA PRO A 94 8.34 9.21 -1.26
C PRO A 94 8.73 10.29 -0.25
N LEU A 95 8.98 9.91 1.00
CA LEU A 95 9.46 10.84 2.03
C LEU A 95 10.98 10.95 2.11
N LEU A 96 11.67 10.00 1.47
CA LEU A 96 13.12 9.93 1.35
C LEU A 96 13.45 9.92 -0.13
N SER A 97 14.64 10.39 -0.50
CA SER A 97 15.14 10.27 -1.88
C SER A 97 15.19 8.78 -2.26
N PRO A 98 14.22 8.30 -3.06
CA PRO A 98 14.16 6.89 -3.38
C PRO A 98 15.22 6.56 -4.43
N GLY A 99 15.72 5.33 -4.40
CA GLY A 99 16.41 4.79 -5.57
C GLY A 99 15.43 4.57 -6.72
N LYS A 100 15.96 4.41 -7.94
CA LYS A 100 15.16 4.08 -9.14
C LYS A 100 14.53 2.68 -9.11
N ALA A 101 15.04 1.77 -8.27
CA ALA A 101 14.46 0.43 -8.16
C ALA A 101 13.06 0.48 -7.52
N GLY A 102 12.10 -0.28 -8.06
CA GLY A 102 10.72 -0.27 -7.59
C GLY A 102 10.58 -0.71 -6.13
N TRP A 103 11.41 -1.65 -5.70
CA TRP A 103 11.49 -2.04 -4.29
C TRP A 103 12.03 -0.93 -3.39
N SER A 104 13.01 -0.14 -3.86
CA SER A 104 13.51 1.00 -3.08
C SER A 104 12.45 2.09 -2.98
N MET A 105 11.67 2.28 -4.04
CA MET A 105 10.56 3.23 -4.09
C MET A 105 9.48 2.87 -3.06
N ILE A 106 8.99 1.63 -3.04
CA ILE A 106 7.97 1.20 -2.07
C ILE A 106 8.46 1.33 -0.63
N MET A 107 9.72 0.98 -0.35
CA MET A 107 10.30 1.12 0.98
C MET A 107 10.40 2.58 1.46
N SER A 108 10.37 3.56 0.54
CA SER A 108 10.34 5.00 0.88
C SER A 108 8.93 5.55 1.10
N MET A 109 7.90 4.78 0.71
CA MET A 109 6.49 5.14 0.85
C MET A 109 5.82 4.42 2.02
N PHE A 110 6.33 3.25 2.38
CA PHE A 110 5.85 2.48 3.52
C PHE A 110 6.77 2.82 4.68
N ASN A 111 6.18 3.34 5.76
CA ASN A 111 6.94 3.86 6.90
C ASN A 111 6.54 3.09 8.18
N PRO A 112 7.49 2.70 9.02
CA PRO A 112 7.20 2.04 10.30
C PRO A 112 6.52 2.96 11.31
N GLU A 113 6.77 4.27 11.20
CA GLU A 113 6.33 5.30 12.13
C GLU A 113 5.62 6.44 11.39
N PRO A 114 4.76 7.21 12.09
CA PRO A 114 4.10 8.36 11.49
C PRO A 114 5.15 9.39 11.05
N PRO A 115 5.13 9.83 9.78
CA PRO A 115 6.02 10.86 9.28
C PRO A 115 5.94 12.14 10.11
N SER A 116 7.06 12.59 10.67
CA SER A 116 7.13 13.87 11.37
C SER A 116 6.86 15.01 10.40
N ARG A 117 6.07 16.01 10.82
CA ARG A 117 5.87 17.28 10.09
C ARG A 117 7.16 18.12 10.10
N GLY A 118 8.11 17.71 9.28
CA GLY A 118 9.39 18.40 9.07
C GLY A 118 9.56 18.69 7.58
N THR A 119 9.57 19.98 7.29
CA THR A 119 10.01 20.76 6.12
C THR A 119 10.25 20.01 4.79
N THR A 120 9.54 20.51 3.79
CA THR A 120 9.70 20.29 2.35
C THR A 120 11.16 20.15 1.92
N VAL A 121 11.54 18.98 1.38
CA VAL A 121 12.58 18.94 0.34
C VAL A 121 11.83 19.16 -0.96
N ALA A 122 11.62 20.43 -1.32
CA ALA A 122 11.19 20.77 -2.65
C ALA A 122 12.37 20.47 -3.57
N THR A 123 12.29 19.38 -4.34
CA THR A 123 13.22 19.14 -5.44
C THR A 123 12.85 20.09 -6.57
N THR A 124 13.23 21.36 -6.46
CA THR A 124 13.14 22.29 -7.59
C THR A 124 14.25 21.91 -8.56
N ILE A 125 13.91 21.15 -9.60
CA ILE A 125 14.74 21.11 -10.81
C ILE A 125 14.46 22.43 -11.53
N GLU A 126 15.17 23.49 -11.15
CA GLU A 126 15.25 24.68 -11.99
C GLU A 126 16.10 24.35 -13.22
N THR A 127 15.44 24.04 -14.33
CA THR A 127 16.04 24.21 -15.65
C THR A 127 16.14 25.70 -15.94
N GLY A 128 17.19 26.33 -15.39
CA GLY A 128 17.59 27.68 -15.75
C GLY A 128 18.30 27.66 -17.10
N ILE A 129 17.55 27.89 -18.18
CA ILE A 129 18.12 28.38 -19.43
C ILE A 129 18.53 29.83 -19.17
N THR A 130 19.83 30.08 -19.06
CA THR A 130 20.38 31.41 -19.32
C THR A 130 21.56 31.24 -20.27
N ASN A 131 21.38 31.75 -21.48
CA ASN A 131 22.50 32.14 -22.33
C ASN A 131 23.20 33.30 -21.62
N ASP A 132 24.49 33.19 -21.39
CA ASP A 132 25.47 34.16 -21.90
C ASP A 132 26.90 33.70 -21.56
N GLU A 133 27.75 33.84 -22.57
CA GLU A 133 29.17 33.55 -22.56
C GLU A 133 29.91 34.52 -21.62
N GLU A 134 30.90 34.05 -20.83
CA GLU A 134 32.30 34.54 -20.90
C GLU A 134 33.20 33.87 -19.81
N LYS A 135 34.30 33.30 -20.31
CA LYS A 135 35.56 32.87 -19.67
C LYS A 135 35.75 33.03 -18.15
N ALA A 136 35.99 31.91 -17.46
CA ALA A 136 37.11 31.76 -16.52
C ALA A 136 37.37 30.28 -16.16
N ILE A 137 38.65 29.92 -16.11
CA ILE A 137 39.22 28.58 -15.86
C ILE A 137 39.14 28.25 -14.34
N PRO A 138 38.77 27.02 -13.91
CA PRO A 138 38.87 26.65 -12.49
C PRO A 138 40.24 26.04 -12.16
N GLN A 139 40.92 26.59 -11.15
CA GLN A 139 42.04 25.95 -10.46
C GLN A 139 41.53 25.07 -9.30
N PRO A 140 42.23 23.97 -8.94
CA PRO A 140 41.79 23.02 -7.93
C PRO A 140 42.31 23.38 -6.54
N GLY A 141 41.41 23.41 -5.56
CA GLY A 141 41.78 23.39 -4.14
C GLY A 141 41.02 24.41 -3.30
N SER A 142 39.89 24.00 -2.73
CA SER A 142 39.47 24.46 -1.41
C SER A 142 38.45 23.49 -0.85
N MET A 143 38.89 22.69 0.14
CA MET A 143 38.00 22.03 1.08
C MET A 143 37.30 23.09 1.91
N SER A 144 35.97 23.16 1.82
CA SER A 144 35.16 23.79 2.85
C SER A 144 34.04 22.84 3.26
N HIS A 145 34.22 22.24 4.43
CA HIS A 145 33.16 21.60 5.20
C HIS A 145 31.98 22.57 5.35
N VAL A 146 30.82 22.21 4.80
CA VAL A 146 29.54 22.81 5.18
C VAL A 146 28.79 21.76 5.99
N HIS A 147 28.92 21.89 7.32
CA HIS A 147 28.09 21.23 8.32
C HIS A 147 26.86 22.11 8.55
N ALA A 148 25.73 21.78 7.94
CA ALA A 148 24.40 22.19 8.37
C ALA A 148 23.37 21.29 7.64
N ASP A 149 22.34 20.83 8.37
CA ASP A 149 21.19 20.03 7.90
C ASP A 149 21.25 18.49 7.98
N SER A 150 22.03 17.91 8.92
CA SER A 150 22.06 16.44 9.12
C SER A 150 21.18 15.90 10.25
N TYR A 151 20.43 16.73 10.98
CA TYR A 151 19.70 16.26 12.18
C TYR A 151 18.23 15.87 11.97
N ALA A 152 17.62 16.19 10.81
CA ALA A 152 16.29 15.69 10.44
C ALA A 152 16.33 14.52 9.44
N ALA A 153 17.36 14.46 8.58
CA ALA A 153 17.53 13.40 7.58
C ALA A 153 18.10 12.09 8.18
N SER A 154 18.93 12.17 9.21
CA SER A 154 19.58 11.00 9.84
C SER A 154 18.61 10.06 10.55
N SER A 155 17.52 10.59 11.14
CA SER A 155 16.53 9.74 11.84
C SER A 155 15.72 8.85 10.90
N ARG A 156 15.52 9.26 9.63
CA ARG A 156 14.70 8.49 8.67
C ARG A 156 15.51 7.51 7.82
N THR A 157 16.81 7.72 7.63
CA THR A 157 17.71 6.74 7.01
C THR A 157 17.81 5.43 7.78
N ASP A 158 17.41 5.42 9.07
CA ASP A 158 17.43 4.25 9.94
C ASP A 158 16.08 3.54 10.09
N ALA A 159 14.99 4.06 9.52
CA ALA A 159 13.64 3.49 9.67
C ALA A 159 13.60 1.97 9.33
N TRP A 160 14.39 1.58 8.33
CA TRP A 160 14.51 0.19 7.88
C TRP A 160 15.86 -0.46 8.23
N ALA A 161 16.63 0.08 9.19
CA ALA A 161 17.95 -0.44 9.56
C ALA A 161 17.91 -1.86 10.13
N HIS A 162 16.82 -2.23 10.79
CA HIS A 162 16.63 -3.56 11.38
C HIS A 162 16.40 -4.67 10.34
N LEU A 163 16.16 -4.33 9.07
CA LEU A 163 15.86 -5.33 8.05
C LEU A 163 17.10 -6.14 7.68
N LYS A 164 16.92 -7.46 7.61
CA LYS A 164 17.92 -8.35 7.03
C LYS A 164 18.17 -7.95 5.58
N ARG A 165 19.45 -7.85 5.23
CA ARG A 165 19.91 -7.64 3.86
C ARG A 165 19.97 -8.97 3.12
N GLN A 166 19.55 -9.00 1.86
CA GLN A 166 19.69 -10.14 0.96
C GLN A 166 20.37 -9.72 -0.33
N ARG A 167 21.09 -10.66 -0.97
CA ARG A 167 21.67 -10.41 -2.30
C ARG A 167 20.55 -10.19 -3.30
N LEU A 168 20.65 -9.13 -4.09
CA LEU A 168 19.72 -8.86 -5.18
C LEU A 168 20.01 -9.81 -6.34
N SER A 169 18.93 -10.27 -6.97
CA SER A 169 19.00 -11.11 -8.15
C SER A 169 18.99 -10.23 -9.38
N ARG A 170 19.89 -10.50 -10.34
CA ARG A 170 19.85 -9.80 -11.62
C ARG A 170 18.71 -10.36 -12.47
N HIS A 171 17.89 -9.47 -13.00
CA HIS A 171 16.96 -9.79 -14.08
C HIS A 171 17.09 -8.74 -15.19
N LYS A 172 17.68 -9.15 -16.32
CA LYS A 172 18.05 -8.24 -17.43
C LYS A 172 18.97 -7.11 -16.91
N SER A 173 18.52 -5.86 -16.93
CA SER A 173 19.25 -4.69 -16.40
C SER A 173 18.84 -4.29 -14.98
N SER A 174 17.88 -4.98 -14.36
CA SER A 174 17.36 -4.63 -13.03
C SER A 174 17.97 -5.50 -11.93
N ALA A 175 18.27 -4.90 -10.78
CA ALA A 175 18.62 -5.62 -9.56
C ALA A 175 17.37 -5.77 -8.69
N CYS A 176 16.86 -6.99 -8.63
CA CYS A 176 15.55 -7.27 -8.07
C CYS A 176 15.65 -7.88 -6.67
N ALA A 177 14.75 -7.47 -5.78
CA ALA A 177 14.45 -8.20 -4.56
C ALA A 177 13.53 -9.38 -4.90
N VAL A 178 13.81 -10.56 -4.37
CA VAL A 178 12.92 -11.72 -4.55
C VAL A 178 11.83 -11.65 -3.48
N ILE A 179 10.56 -11.63 -3.91
CA ILE A 179 9.39 -11.58 -3.03
C ILE A 179 8.46 -12.76 -3.31
N SER A 180 7.65 -13.13 -2.31
CA SER A 180 6.61 -14.15 -2.50
C SER A 180 5.33 -13.55 -3.11
N ARG A 181 4.47 -14.40 -3.69
CA ARG A 181 3.12 -13.98 -4.09
C ARG A 181 2.30 -13.43 -2.91
N THR A 182 2.51 -13.95 -1.70
CA THR A 182 1.89 -13.44 -0.46
C THR A 182 2.30 -12.00 -0.18
N THR A 183 3.59 -11.71 -0.30
CA THR A 183 4.15 -10.36 -0.12
C THR A 183 3.52 -9.41 -1.13
N LEU A 184 3.45 -9.81 -2.41
CA LEU A 184 2.85 -8.99 -3.46
C LEU A 184 1.38 -8.67 -3.19
N ILE A 185 0.56 -9.69 -2.90
CA ILE A 185 -0.87 -9.48 -2.61
C ILE A 185 -1.03 -8.56 -1.42
N THR A 186 -0.25 -8.76 -0.36
CA THR A 186 -0.30 -7.92 0.84
C THR A 186 0.00 -6.46 0.52
N MET A 187 1.02 -6.18 -0.30
CA MET A 187 1.34 -4.82 -0.75
C MET A 187 0.24 -4.22 -1.64
N LEU A 188 -0.35 -5.01 -2.54
CA LEU A 188 -1.47 -4.57 -3.38
C LEU A 188 -2.68 -4.19 -2.53
N VAL A 189 -3.09 -5.04 -1.59
CA VAL A 189 -4.27 -4.74 -0.74
C VAL A 189 -4.00 -3.59 0.24
N ALA A 190 -2.78 -3.49 0.79
CA ALA A 190 -2.39 -2.40 1.68
C ALA A 190 -2.45 -1.04 0.98
N THR A 191 -2.18 -0.99 -0.32
CA THR A 191 -2.20 0.24 -1.12
C THR A 191 -3.53 0.47 -1.84
N ASN A 192 -4.55 -0.36 -1.56
CA ASN A 192 -5.83 -0.38 -2.27
C ASN A 192 -5.68 -0.55 -3.80
N GLY A 193 -4.91 -1.57 -4.21
CA GLY A 193 -4.68 -1.91 -5.61
C GLY A 193 -5.96 -2.30 -6.34
N ARG A 194 -6.20 -1.66 -7.48
CA ARG A 194 -7.32 -1.86 -8.40
C ARG A 194 -6.80 -2.30 -9.76
N ALA A 195 -7.31 -3.41 -10.27
CA ALA A 195 -6.98 -3.86 -11.61
C ALA A 195 -7.38 -2.81 -12.65
N VAL A 196 -6.41 -2.36 -13.45
CA VAL A 196 -6.61 -1.51 -14.63
C VAL A 196 -6.74 -2.40 -15.86
N PHE A 197 -5.87 -3.39 -15.97
CA PHE A 197 -5.91 -4.41 -17.01
C PHE A 197 -5.33 -5.73 -16.49
N HIS A 198 -5.80 -6.82 -17.08
CA HIS A 198 -5.27 -8.16 -16.85
C HIS A 198 -5.41 -8.95 -18.14
N TYR A 199 -4.28 -9.39 -18.68
CA TYR A 199 -4.20 -10.18 -19.90
C TYR A 199 -3.40 -11.45 -19.60
N THR A 200 -3.96 -12.58 -20.01
CA THR A 200 -3.26 -13.86 -20.02
C THR A 200 -3.46 -14.46 -21.42
N ASP A 201 -2.38 -14.60 -22.17
CA ASP A 201 -2.40 -15.11 -23.55
C ASP A 201 -1.19 -16.01 -23.83
N ALA A 202 -1.00 -16.38 -25.10
CA ALA A 202 0.13 -17.20 -25.54
C ALA A 202 1.50 -16.52 -25.39
N SER A 203 1.58 -15.25 -25.00
CA SER A 203 2.81 -14.54 -24.68
C SER A 203 3.09 -14.46 -23.16
N GLY A 204 2.13 -14.88 -22.33
CA GLY A 204 2.25 -14.93 -20.88
C GLY A 204 1.21 -14.04 -20.18
N LEU A 205 1.52 -13.64 -18.94
CA LEU A 205 0.66 -12.80 -18.12
C LEU A 205 1.16 -11.35 -18.10
N ARG A 206 0.24 -10.40 -18.24
CA ARG A 206 0.47 -8.96 -18.04
C ARG A 206 -0.68 -8.36 -17.27
N SER A 207 -0.38 -7.65 -16.20
CA SER A 207 -1.42 -6.95 -15.43
C SER A 207 -0.90 -5.65 -14.85
N GLY A 208 -1.83 -4.70 -14.70
CA GLY A 208 -1.59 -3.39 -14.14
C GLY A 208 -2.58 -3.11 -13.03
N TYR A 209 -2.10 -2.59 -11.89
CA TYR A 209 -2.94 -2.19 -10.77
C TYR A 209 -2.66 -0.74 -10.39
N ALA A 210 -3.68 0.10 -10.46
CA ALA A 210 -3.63 1.44 -9.90
C ALA A 210 -3.84 1.35 -8.38
N SER A 211 -3.08 2.10 -7.61
CA SER A 211 -3.14 2.09 -6.15
C SER A 211 -2.98 3.51 -5.62
N TYR A 212 -3.12 3.68 -4.30
CA TYR A 212 -2.96 4.99 -3.70
C TYR A 212 -1.61 5.64 -4.03
N CYS A 213 -0.52 4.90 -3.88
CA CYS A 213 0.83 5.45 -3.98
C CYS A 213 1.41 5.39 -5.41
N GLY A 214 0.77 4.71 -6.33
CA GLY A 214 1.24 4.60 -7.72
C GLY A 214 0.63 3.43 -8.50
N GLN A 215 1.31 2.98 -9.53
CA GLN A 215 0.90 1.89 -10.40
C GLN A 215 1.83 0.69 -10.27
N TRP A 216 1.25 -0.50 -10.08
CA TRP A 216 1.94 -1.78 -10.06
C TRP A 216 1.81 -2.44 -11.43
N TYR A 217 2.91 -2.99 -11.92
CA TYR A 217 2.91 -3.78 -13.15
C TYR A 217 3.49 -5.16 -12.87
N ILE A 218 2.77 -6.19 -13.30
CA ILE A 218 3.19 -7.58 -13.17
C ILE A 218 3.27 -8.15 -14.58
N THR A 219 4.45 -8.64 -14.96
CA THR A 219 4.72 -9.25 -16.26
C THR A 219 5.35 -10.62 -16.01
N TRP A 220 4.76 -11.65 -16.58
CA TRP A 220 5.33 -13.00 -16.57
C TRP A 220 5.28 -13.59 -17.98
N PRO A 221 6.31 -13.32 -18.81
CA PRO A 221 6.41 -13.89 -20.14
C PRO A 221 6.60 -15.41 -20.07
N ILE A 222 6.13 -16.13 -21.08
CA ILE A 222 6.34 -17.58 -21.15
C ILE A 222 7.84 -17.91 -21.19
N GLY A 223 8.27 -18.80 -20.31
CA GLY A 223 9.66 -19.25 -20.22
C GLY A 223 10.60 -18.26 -19.53
N GLU A 224 10.10 -17.12 -19.04
CA GLU A 224 10.85 -16.14 -18.27
C GLU A 224 10.39 -16.09 -16.80
N GLU A 225 11.15 -15.35 -15.98
CA GLU A 225 10.81 -15.08 -14.59
C GLU A 225 9.68 -14.05 -14.49
N ALA A 226 8.84 -14.17 -13.45
CA ALA A 226 7.80 -13.19 -13.18
C ALA A 226 8.40 -11.93 -12.56
N LEU A 227 8.14 -10.79 -13.20
CA LEU A 227 8.66 -9.48 -12.82
C LEU A 227 7.54 -8.57 -12.31
N VAL A 228 7.77 -7.96 -11.16
CA VAL A 228 6.96 -6.89 -10.58
C VAL A 228 7.74 -5.58 -10.72
N LYS A 229 7.05 -4.53 -11.15
CA LYS A 229 7.55 -3.14 -11.15
C LYS A 229 6.54 -2.25 -10.46
N PHE A 230 7.03 -1.15 -9.91
CA PHE A 230 6.20 -0.12 -9.31
C PHE A 230 6.62 1.25 -9.84
N ALA A 231 5.63 2.05 -10.28
CA ALA A 231 5.81 3.42 -10.70
C ALA A 231 5.04 4.34 -9.74
N PRO A 232 5.69 5.30 -9.06
CA PRO A 232 4.99 6.26 -8.20
C PRO A 232 4.12 7.21 -9.03
N HIS A 233 3.25 7.98 -8.38
CA HIS A 233 2.55 9.08 -9.08
C HIS A 233 3.51 10.22 -9.38
N ASP A 234 3.61 10.60 -10.66
CA ASP A 234 4.60 11.60 -11.12
C ASP A 234 4.18 13.07 -10.87
N SER A 235 2.91 13.34 -10.51
CA SER A 235 2.29 14.66 -10.69
C SER A 235 1.75 15.37 -9.44
N ILE A 236 1.97 14.82 -8.24
CA ILE A 236 1.18 15.22 -7.07
C ILE A 236 1.92 16.21 -6.12
N GLY A 237 3.19 16.52 -6.38
CA GLY A 237 4.05 17.25 -5.43
C GLY A 237 3.51 18.61 -4.91
N ALA A 238 3.08 19.50 -5.81
CA ALA A 238 2.71 20.88 -5.45
C ALA A 238 1.21 21.13 -5.28
N SER A 239 0.35 20.21 -5.73
CA SER A 239 -1.12 20.32 -5.69
C SER A 239 -1.76 19.34 -4.71
N GLU A 240 -0.96 18.64 -3.90
CA GLU A 240 -1.48 17.70 -2.90
C GLU A 240 -2.18 18.44 -1.77
N VAL A 241 -3.49 18.22 -1.66
CA VAL A 241 -4.32 18.76 -0.57
C VAL A 241 -4.54 17.74 0.55
N LEU A 242 -4.17 16.48 0.30
CA LEU A 242 -4.35 15.38 1.25
C LEU A 242 -3.23 15.33 2.31
N PRO A 243 -3.51 14.77 3.50
CA PRO A 243 -2.47 14.46 4.47
C PRO A 243 -1.44 13.52 3.86
N ARG A 244 -0.17 13.73 4.24
CA ARG A 244 0.97 13.03 3.63
C ARG A 244 1.01 11.53 3.89
N SER A 245 0.28 11.05 4.90
CA SER A 245 0.27 9.63 5.26
C SER A 245 -0.97 9.24 6.03
N PHE A 246 -1.31 7.95 6.00
CA PHE A 246 -2.28 7.35 6.91
C PHE A 246 -1.77 6.00 7.43
N ALA A 247 -2.30 5.57 8.57
CA ALA A 247 -2.02 4.26 9.13
C ALA A 247 -2.81 3.17 8.40
N GLN A 248 -2.14 2.08 8.03
CA GLN A 248 -2.71 0.88 7.46
C GLN A 248 -2.36 -0.33 8.32
N ARG A 249 -3.37 -1.16 8.62
CA ARG A 249 -3.24 -2.35 9.47
C ARG A 249 -3.27 -3.59 8.59
N ILE A 250 -2.14 -4.29 8.52
CA ILE A 250 -1.92 -5.35 7.54
C ILE A 250 -2.84 -6.54 7.82
N GLU A 251 -3.07 -6.90 9.08
CA GLU A 251 -4.00 -7.99 9.40
C GLU A 251 -5.42 -7.68 8.91
N ARG A 252 -5.88 -6.43 9.06
CA ARG A 252 -7.23 -6.02 8.66
C ARG A 252 -7.40 -6.03 7.14
N CYS A 253 -6.39 -5.58 6.39
CA CYS A 253 -6.41 -5.71 4.93
C CYS A 253 -6.58 -7.17 4.49
N GLY A 254 -5.82 -8.07 5.11
CA GLY A 254 -5.85 -9.49 4.80
C GLY A 254 -7.17 -10.17 5.16
N GLU A 255 -7.78 -9.81 6.29
CA GLU A 255 -9.11 -10.26 6.69
C GLU A 255 -10.16 -9.83 5.65
N ILE A 256 -10.18 -8.55 5.30
CA ILE A 256 -11.20 -7.97 4.42
C ILE A 256 -11.10 -8.48 2.98
N VAL A 257 -9.90 -8.67 2.44
CA VAL A 257 -9.73 -9.27 1.10
C VAL A 257 -10.15 -10.74 1.07
N CYS A 258 -10.03 -11.45 2.20
CA CYS A 258 -10.47 -12.85 2.36
C CYS A 258 -11.96 -12.97 2.70
N GLY A 259 -12.66 -11.87 2.95
CA GLY A 259 -14.07 -11.88 3.31
C GLY A 259 -14.33 -12.28 4.75
N VAL A 260 -13.38 -12.00 5.65
CA VAL A 260 -13.45 -12.26 7.08
C VAL A 260 -13.66 -10.95 7.83
N VAL A 261 -14.63 -10.94 8.75
CA VAL A 261 -14.80 -9.88 9.75
C VAL A 261 -14.46 -10.48 11.11
N SER A 262 -13.48 -9.89 11.78
CA SER A 262 -13.03 -10.34 13.10
C SER A 262 -12.98 -9.20 14.11
N SER A 263 -13.40 -9.48 15.33
CA SER A 263 -13.30 -8.57 16.46
C SER A 263 -12.89 -9.34 17.71
N LYS A 264 -11.69 -9.05 18.22
CA LYS A 264 -11.24 -9.59 19.51
C LYS A 264 -12.12 -9.10 20.66
N ALA A 265 -12.61 -7.86 20.58
CA ALA A 265 -13.43 -7.25 21.62
C ALA A 265 -14.77 -7.96 21.81
N SER A 266 -15.39 -8.41 20.71
CA SER A 266 -16.69 -9.10 20.76
C SER A 266 -16.61 -10.61 20.54
N GLY A 267 -15.41 -11.16 20.31
CA GLY A 267 -15.22 -12.57 19.95
C GLY A 267 -15.73 -12.97 18.56
N LEU A 268 -16.13 -12.01 17.71
CA LEU A 268 -16.65 -12.31 16.37
C LEU A 268 -15.50 -12.75 15.47
N ASN A 269 -15.70 -13.83 14.71
CA ASN A 269 -14.77 -14.25 13.66
C ASN A 269 -15.51 -15.02 12.57
N VAL A 270 -16.03 -14.30 11.57
CA VAL A 270 -16.93 -14.87 10.56
C VAL A 270 -16.47 -14.53 9.16
N ALA A 271 -16.49 -15.53 8.28
CA ALA A 271 -16.23 -15.39 6.86
C ALA A 271 -17.54 -15.41 6.05
N PHE A 272 -17.54 -14.73 4.90
CA PHE A 272 -18.68 -14.68 3.99
C PHE A 272 -18.45 -15.48 2.71
N CYS A 273 -19.49 -16.08 2.16
CA CYS A 273 -19.44 -16.73 0.86
C CYS A 273 -19.13 -15.74 -0.26
N GLY A 274 -18.49 -16.23 -1.33
CA GLY A 274 -18.30 -15.46 -2.57
C GLY A 274 -19.61 -15.22 -3.34
N ARG A 275 -19.57 -14.28 -4.30
CA ARG A 275 -20.68 -13.97 -5.22
C ARG A 275 -21.16 -15.23 -5.94
N LYS A 276 -22.47 -15.36 -6.14
CA LYS A 276 -23.11 -16.56 -6.69
C LYS A 276 -23.64 -16.33 -8.10
N SER A 277 -23.80 -17.43 -8.84
CA SER A 277 -24.55 -17.42 -10.10
C SER A 277 -26.05 -17.18 -9.84
N PRO A 278 -26.81 -16.73 -10.84
CA PRO A 278 -28.23 -16.40 -10.69
C PRO A 278 -29.04 -17.54 -10.04
N GLY A 279 -30.03 -17.14 -9.25
CA GLY A 279 -30.92 -18.04 -8.53
C GLY A 279 -31.18 -17.60 -7.10
N ILE A 280 -31.84 -18.48 -6.35
CA ILE A 280 -32.26 -18.25 -4.97
C ILE A 280 -31.37 -19.06 -4.04
N TYR A 281 -30.86 -18.40 -3.00
CA TYR A 281 -29.96 -18.98 -2.02
C TYR A 281 -30.44 -18.60 -0.61
N CYS A 282 -30.23 -19.51 0.33
CA CYS A 282 -30.38 -19.24 1.76
C CYS A 282 -28.99 -19.11 2.38
N LEU A 283 -28.75 -18.00 3.08
CA LEU A 283 -27.54 -17.80 3.87
C LEU A 283 -27.65 -18.62 5.15
N ARG A 284 -26.62 -19.40 5.46
CA ARG A 284 -26.56 -20.26 6.65
C ARG A 284 -25.25 -20.08 7.39
N HIS A 285 -25.34 -19.87 8.69
CA HIS A 285 -24.19 -19.87 9.58
C HIS A 285 -23.70 -21.30 9.84
N LEU A 286 -22.39 -21.50 9.70
CA LEU A 286 -21.69 -22.75 9.99
C LEU A 286 -20.55 -22.44 10.96
N GLU A 287 -20.66 -22.94 12.20
CA GLU A 287 -19.60 -22.81 13.20
C GLU A 287 -18.32 -23.47 12.69
N LYS A 288 -17.20 -22.74 12.73
CA LYS A 288 -15.88 -23.17 12.21
C LYS A 288 -15.94 -23.71 10.77
N GLY A 289 -16.93 -23.28 10.00
CA GLY A 289 -17.26 -23.82 8.67
C GLY A 289 -16.37 -23.29 7.55
N PHE A 290 -15.43 -22.37 7.81
CA PHE A 290 -14.67 -21.70 6.75
C PHE A 290 -13.76 -22.63 5.95
N GLN A 291 -13.51 -23.85 6.45
CA GLN A 291 -12.86 -24.91 5.69
C GLN A 291 -13.61 -25.28 4.40
N GLY A 292 -14.93 -25.05 4.33
CA GLY A 292 -15.74 -25.27 3.13
C GLY A 292 -15.64 -24.15 2.08
N ALA A 293 -15.00 -23.02 2.38
CA ALA A 293 -14.90 -21.91 1.45
C ALA A 293 -13.78 -22.13 0.41
N HIS A 294 -14.13 -22.54 -0.81
CA HIS A 294 -13.17 -22.68 -1.90
C HIS A 294 -12.62 -21.30 -2.33
N GLY A 295 -11.30 -21.14 -2.43
CA GLY A 295 -10.63 -19.90 -2.80
C GLY A 295 -10.19 -19.04 -1.61
N SER A 296 -11.14 -18.36 -0.95
CA SER A 296 -10.83 -17.40 0.13
C SER A 296 -10.10 -18.04 1.31
N ARG A 297 -10.41 -19.30 1.68
CA ARG A 297 -9.68 -20.02 2.73
C ARG A 297 -8.20 -20.23 2.41
N HIS A 298 -7.88 -20.47 1.13
CA HIS A 298 -6.50 -20.74 0.72
C HIS A 298 -5.67 -19.47 0.79
N LEU A 299 -6.22 -18.35 0.31
CA LEU A 299 -5.62 -17.04 0.49
C LEU A 299 -5.45 -16.69 1.96
N TYR A 300 -6.48 -16.88 2.79
CA TYR A 300 -6.44 -16.57 4.21
C TYR A 300 -5.31 -17.34 4.93
N ASN A 301 -5.20 -18.65 4.70
CA ASN A 301 -4.10 -19.45 5.25
C ASN A 301 -2.73 -19.01 4.70
N MET A 302 -2.64 -18.69 3.42
CA MET A 302 -1.40 -18.22 2.78
C MET A 302 -0.93 -16.88 3.38
N LEU A 303 -1.86 -16.00 3.74
CA LEU A 303 -1.58 -14.75 4.43
C LEU A 303 -1.29 -14.94 5.93
N GLY A 304 -1.36 -16.16 6.47
CA GLY A 304 -1.05 -16.48 7.87
C GLY A 304 -2.26 -16.56 8.79
N GLY A 305 -3.48 -16.52 8.26
CA GLY A 305 -4.72 -16.72 9.00
C GLY A 305 -4.95 -18.18 9.43
N LYS A 306 -5.81 -18.39 10.42
CA LYS A 306 -6.17 -19.70 10.97
C LYS A 306 -7.59 -20.11 10.59
N ALA A 307 -7.80 -20.64 9.38
CA ALA A 307 -9.14 -20.89 8.85
C ALA A 307 -10.01 -21.86 9.69
N PHE A 308 -9.43 -22.69 10.55
CA PHE A 308 -10.17 -23.62 11.42
C PHE A 308 -10.84 -22.95 12.63
N GLN A 309 -10.55 -21.67 12.86
CA GLN A 309 -11.11 -20.87 13.96
C GLN A 309 -12.17 -19.88 13.46
N VAL A 310 -12.54 -19.94 12.19
CA VAL A 310 -13.39 -18.95 11.52
C VAL A 310 -14.73 -19.59 11.15
N ASP A 311 -15.81 -18.98 11.61
CA ASP A 311 -17.17 -19.35 11.22
C ASP A 311 -17.45 -18.98 9.77
N PHE A 312 -18.50 -19.54 9.16
CA PHE A 312 -18.79 -19.30 7.76
C PHE A 312 -20.26 -19.06 7.47
N MET A 313 -20.54 -17.95 6.80
CA MET A 313 -21.82 -17.61 6.20
C MET A 313 -21.88 -18.21 4.80
N ALA A 314 -22.37 -19.45 4.72
CA ALA A 314 -22.48 -20.21 3.49
C ALA A 314 -23.79 -19.90 2.76
N ALA A 315 -23.73 -19.62 1.47
CA ALA A 315 -24.93 -19.54 0.63
C ALA A 315 -25.28 -20.92 0.05
N ARG A 316 -26.41 -21.47 0.47
CA ARG A 316 -26.98 -22.73 0.01
C ARG A 316 -28.04 -22.46 -1.04
N LYS A 317 -27.88 -23.03 -2.24
CA LYS A 317 -28.88 -22.91 -3.32
C LYS A 317 -30.20 -23.57 -2.89
N LEU A 318 -31.31 -22.89 -3.13
CA LEU A 318 -32.66 -23.42 -2.96
C LEU A 318 -33.19 -23.91 -4.31
N LEU A 319 -34.03 -24.94 -4.29
CA LEU A 319 -34.60 -25.53 -5.51
C LEU A 319 -35.96 -24.93 -5.88
N SER A 320 -36.69 -24.41 -4.90
CA SER A 320 -37.95 -23.68 -5.09
C SER A 320 -38.12 -22.57 -4.05
N ASP A 321 -39.00 -21.61 -4.36
CA ASP A 321 -39.37 -20.50 -3.47
C ASP A 321 -40.01 -21.02 -2.18
N ASP A 322 -40.68 -22.18 -2.22
CA ASP A 322 -41.30 -22.82 -1.05
C ASP A 322 -40.27 -23.30 -0.01
N GLU A 323 -38.98 -23.39 -0.37
CA GLU A 323 -37.90 -23.73 0.57
C GLU A 323 -37.39 -22.52 1.36
N VAL A 324 -37.86 -21.30 1.05
CA VAL A 324 -37.48 -20.08 1.76
C VAL A 324 -38.13 -20.09 3.15
N PRO A 325 -37.36 -20.10 4.24
CA PRO A 325 -37.94 -20.11 5.58
C PRO A 325 -38.81 -18.88 5.85
N ASP A 326 -39.90 -19.08 6.61
CA ASP A 326 -40.77 -17.98 7.05
C ASP A 326 -39.99 -16.91 7.83
N GLY A 327 -40.36 -15.64 7.65
CA GLY A 327 -39.73 -14.52 8.35
C GLY A 327 -38.31 -14.18 7.89
N THR A 328 -37.86 -14.72 6.76
CA THR A 328 -36.57 -14.38 6.17
C THR A 328 -36.60 -13.04 5.45
N LEU A 329 -35.50 -12.30 5.54
CA LEU A 329 -35.26 -11.12 4.72
C LEU A 329 -34.66 -11.57 3.39
N VAL A 330 -35.24 -11.17 2.26
CA VAL A 330 -34.68 -11.48 0.93
C VAL A 330 -33.91 -10.28 0.40
N LEU A 331 -32.60 -10.44 0.23
CA LEU A 331 -31.72 -9.43 -0.35
C LEU A 331 -31.56 -9.67 -1.86
N ALA A 332 -31.60 -8.60 -2.65
CA ALA A 332 -31.19 -8.63 -4.05
C ALA A 332 -29.68 -8.34 -4.16
N LEU A 333 -28.90 -9.32 -4.62
CA LEU A 333 -27.44 -9.24 -4.73
C LEU A 333 -26.99 -9.30 -6.19
N PRO A 334 -25.85 -8.69 -6.55
CA PRO A 334 -25.21 -8.91 -7.85
C PRO A 334 -24.87 -10.39 -8.07
N SER A 335 -25.00 -10.88 -9.30
CA SER A 335 -24.62 -12.24 -9.66
C SER A 335 -23.26 -12.31 -10.38
N THR A 336 -22.69 -13.50 -10.50
CA THR A 336 -21.49 -13.74 -11.34
C THR A 336 -21.76 -13.53 -12.82
N GLU A 337 -23.03 -13.50 -13.23
CA GLU A 337 -23.46 -13.24 -14.59
C GLU A 337 -23.92 -11.78 -14.72
N ALA A 338 -23.39 -11.10 -15.74
CA ALA A 338 -23.66 -9.67 -15.92
C ALA A 338 -25.17 -9.41 -16.06
N LYS A 339 -25.66 -8.40 -15.33
CA LYS A 339 -27.08 -7.94 -15.34
C LYS A 339 -28.10 -8.92 -14.75
N ALA A 340 -27.68 -10.04 -14.17
CA ALA A 340 -28.56 -10.94 -13.42
C ALA A 340 -28.43 -10.73 -11.91
N VAL A 341 -29.48 -11.10 -11.18
CA VAL A 341 -29.62 -10.89 -9.73
C VAL A 341 -29.66 -12.24 -9.01
N VAL A 342 -29.07 -12.28 -7.83
CA VAL A 342 -29.22 -13.36 -6.85
C VAL A 342 -30.20 -12.93 -5.79
N GLN A 343 -31.18 -13.76 -5.49
CA GLN A 343 -32.03 -13.58 -4.31
C GLN A 343 -31.42 -14.35 -3.14
N MET A 344 -31.06 -13.63 -2.08
CA MET A 344 -30.47 -14.21 -0.88
C MET A 344 -31.45 -14.11 0.28
N ALA A 345 -32.07 -15.22 0.65
CA ALA A 345 -32.86 -15.34 1.87
C ALA A 345 -31.93 -15.38 3.09
N VAL A 346 -32.19 -14.50 4.05
CA VAL A 346 -31.40 -14.32 5.28
C VAL A 346 -32.31 -14.57 6.49
N PRO A 347 -32.21 -15.74 7.15
CA PRO A 347 -32.97 -16.04 8.36
C PRO A 347 -32.54 -15.15 9.54
N LEU A 348 -33.39 -15.06 10.57
CA LEU A 348 -33.21 -14.11 11.67
C LEU A 348 -31.84 -14.24 12.37
N GLY A 349 -31.36 -15.46 12.62
CA GLY A 349 -30.05 -15.68 13.25
C GLY A 349 -28.89 -15.12 12.41
N GLU A 350 -28.92 -15.34 11.10
CA GLU A 350 -27.96 -14.77 10.16
C GLU A 350 -28.09 -13.25 10.03
N GLN A 351 -29.29 -12.68 10.18
CA GLN A 351 -29.47 -11.23 10.24
C GLN A 351 -28.77 -10.63 11.47
N GLU A 352 -28.85 -11.28 12.64
CA GLU A 352 -28.12 -10.83 13.83
C GLU A 352 -26.61 -10.90 13.63
N LEU A 353 -26.12 -11.97 12.99
CA LEU A 353 -24.68 -12.11 12.71
C LEU A 353 -24.20 -11.05 11.70
N ILE A 354 -25.02 -10.69 10.71
CA ILE A 354 -24.71 -9.58 9.79
C ILE A 354 -24.68 -8.25 10.53
N ARG A 355 -25.63 -7.96 11.44
CA ARG A 355 -25.60 -6.74 12.27
C ARG A 355 -24.34 -6.67 13.12
N HIS A 356 -23.98 -7.80 13.74
CA HIS A 356 -22.74 -7.89 14.52
C HIS A 356 -21.50 -7.67 13.65
N ALA A 357 -21.46 -8.23 12.44
CA ALA A 357 -20.38 -8.01 11.48
C ALA A 357 -20.28 -6.53 11.04
N LEU A 358 -21.39 -5.86 10.77
CA LEU A 358 -21.41 -4.43 10.42
C LEU A 358 -20.87 -3.55 11.56
N ASP A 359 -21.20 -3.87 12.80
CA ASP A 359 -20.65 -3.22 13.99
C ASP A 359 -19.13 -3.41 14.14
N CYS A 360 -18.63 -4.58 13.71
CA CYS A 360 -17.24 -5.02 13.83
C CYS A 360 -16.37 -4.76 12.57
N LEU A 361 -16.90 -4.08 11.54
CA LEU A 361 -16.09 -3.73 10.38
C LEU A 361 -14.88 -2.88 10.81
N PRO A 362 -13.65 -3.22 10.39
CA PRO A 362 -12.47 -2.49 10.82
C PRO A 362 -12.46 -1.07 10.24
N TRP A 363 -12.01 -0.12 11.05
CA TRP A 363 -11.83 1.26 10.62
C TRP A 363 -10.65 1.41 9.65
N THR A 364 -10.76 2.36 8.71
CA THR A 364 -9.75 2.63 7.70
C THR A 364 -9.88 4.05 7.18
N ALA A 365 -8.76 4.63 6.77
CA ALA A 365 -8.72 5.89 6.04
C ALA A 365 -8.92 5.71 4.53
N LEU A 366 -8.94 4.47 4.04
CA LEU A 366 -9.02 4.11 2.63
C LEU A 366 -10.20 3.20 2.33
N SER A 367 -10.68 3.22 1.09
CA SER A 367 -11.50 2.14 0.55
C SER A 367 -10.77 0.80 0.67
N TRP A 368 -11.52 -0.28 0.87
CA TRP A 368 -10.95 -1.62 0.94
C TRP A 368 -10.78 -2.25 -0.45
N SER A 369 -9.72 -3.04 -0.61
CA SER A 369 -9.65 -4.10 -1.61
C SER A 369 -10.38 -5.31 -1.02
N ILE A 370 -11.65 -5.50 -1.39
CA ILE A 370 -12.60 -6.30 -0.60
C ILE A 370 -13.09 -7.56 -1.32
N HIS A 371 -13.39 -8.58 -0.51
CA HIS A 371 -14.07 -9.79 -0.96
C HIS A 371 -15.49 -9.50 -1.49
N ARG A 372 -15.73 -9.87 -2.75
CA ARG A 372 -16.96 -9.56 -3.51
C ARG A 372 -18.25 -9.92 -2.78
N GLY A 373 -18.41 -11.18 -2.40
CA GLY A 373 -19.66 -11.64 -1.77
C GLY A 373 -19.89 -11.09 -0.36
N MET A 374 -18.82 -10.75 0.37
CA MET A 374 -18.96 -10.08 1.66
C MET A 374 -19.50 -8.66 1.47
N ARG A 375 -18.89 -7.90 0.55
CA ARG A 375 -19.34 -6.55 0.19
C ARG A 375 -20.80 -6.58 -0.22
N ASP A 376 -21.19 -7.49 -1.11
CA ASP A 376 -22.56 -7.55 -1.62
C ASP A 376 -23.59 -7.77 -0.51
N VAL A 377 -23.38 -8.76 0.36
CA VAL A 377 -24.30 -9.11 1.45
C VAL A 377 -24.40 -7.96 2.45
N LEU A 378 -23.25 -7.46 2.93
CA LEU A 378 -23.22 -6.41 3.94
C LEU A 378 -23.79 -5.09 3.41
N THR A 379 -23.46 -4.73 2.16
CA THR A 379 -24.00 -3.52 1.52
C THR A 379 -25.50 -3.62 1.32
N ALA A 380 -26.00 -4.71 0.75
CA ALA A 380 -27.44 -4.89 0.52
C ALA A 380 -28.24 -4.87 1.82
N PHE A 381 -27.70 -5.46 2.89
CA PHE A 381 -28.34 -5.46 4.21
C PHE A 381 -28.33 -4.09 4.88
N GLY A 382 -27.19 -3.40 4.89
CA GLY A 382 -27.02 -2.13 5.60
C GLY A 382 -27.62 -0.92 4.87
N LYS A 383 -27.78 -0.99 3.54
CA LYS A 383 -28.16 0.15 2.70
C LYS A 383 -29.48 0.82 3.11
N PRO A 384 -30.59 0.10 3.41
CA PRO A 384 -31.83 0.76 3.82
C PRO A 384 -31.67 1.62 5.08
N VAL A 385 -30.84 1.19 6.03
CA VAL A 385 -30.55 1.96 7.25
C VAL A 385 -29.64 3.14 6.92
N MET A 386 -28.60 2.92 6.11
CA MET A 386 -27.72 4.00 5.66
C MET A 386 -28.52 5.11 4.95
N ASP A 387 -29.42 4.75 4.03
CA ASP A 387 -30.21 5.71 3.26
C ASP A 387 -31.17 6.52 4.15
N LYS A 388 -31.70 5.94 5.24
CA LYS A 388 -32.50 6.66 6.24
C LYS A 388 -31.71 7.80 6.91
N PHE A 389 -30.44 7.58 7.21
CA PHE A 389 -29.59 8.53 7.94
C PHE A 389 -28.65 9.35 7.04
N ARG A 390 -28.59 9.05 5.74
CA ARG A 390 -27.61 9.60 4.79
C ARG A 390 -27.61 11.13 4.75
N GLY A 391 -28.78 11.74 4.73
CA GLY A 391 -28.92 13.20 4.73
C GLY A 391 -28.44 13.84 6.02
N GLU A 392 -28.74 13.23 7.17
CA GLU A 392 -28.32 13.73 8.48
C GLU A 392 -26.81 13.58 8.66
N LEU A 393 -26.23 12.43 8.30
CA LEU A 393 -24.78 12.21 8.31
C LEU A 393 -24.06 13.23 7.42
N ALA A 394 -24.54 13.47 6.20
CA ALA A 394 -23.94 14.46 5.31
C ALA A 394 -23.95 15.88 5.91
N ALA A 395 -25.05 16.25 6.58
CA ALA A 395 -25.15 17.54 7.28
C ALA A 395 -24.20 17.65 8.47
N ILE A 396 -24.07 16.58 9.26
CA ILE A 396 -23.13 16.49 10.39
C ILE A 396 -21.68 16.67 9.90
N LEU A 397 -21.27 15.94 8.86
CA LEU A 397 -19.92 16.05 8.30
C LEU A 397 -19.63 17.46 7.77
N ARG A 398 -20.60 18.07 7.09
CA ARG A 398 -20.47 19.44 6.59
C ARG A 398 -20.25 20.44 7.73
N ARG A 399 -20.99 20.29 8.83
CA ARG A 399 -20.85 21.14 10.02
C ARG A 399 -19.51 20.90 10.72
N ALA A 400 -19.10 19.63 10.86
CA ALA A 400 -17.84 19.26 11.51
C ALA A 400 -16.61 19.89 10.83
N VAL A 401 -16.61 20.02 9.50
CA VAL A 401 -15.52 20.71 8.78
C VAL A 401 -15.46 22.19 9.17
N THR A 402 -16.61 22.87 9.27
CA THR A 402 -16.68 24.28 9.66
C THR A 402 -16.27 24.47 11.12
N ASP A 403 -16.74 23.61 12.02
CA ASP A 403 -16.57 23.74 13.47
C ASP A 403 -15.17 23.30 13.95
N HIS A 404 -14.45 22.52 13.14
CA HIS A 404 -13.16 21.92 13.50
C HIS A 404 -12.10 22.04 12.40
N ALA A 405 -12.15 23.09 11.58
CA ALA A 405 -11.21 23.31 10.48
C ALA A 405 -9.75 23.31 10.98
N GLU A 406 -9.48 23.90 12.13
CA GLU A 406 -8.15 23.97 12.74
C GLU A 406 -7.60 22.59 13.11
N LYS A 407 -8.47 21.63 13.49
CA LYS A 407 -8.05 20.26 13.77
C LYS A 407 -7.70 19.52 12.48
N LEU A 408 -8.42 19.77 11.39
CA LEU A 408 -8.10 19.19 10.07
C LEU A 408 -6.79 19.76 9.52
N ASP A 409 -6.57 21.08 9.64
CA ASP A 409 -5.28 21.73 9.35
C ASP A 409 -4.16 21.07 10.18
N ALA A 410 -4.41 20.89 11.48
CA ALA A 410 -3.52 20.21 12.41
C ALA A 410 -3.44 18.70 12.19
N ARG A 411 -4.13 18.11 11.21
CA ARG A 411 -3.95 16.73 10.71
C ARG A 411 -3.16 16.68 9.39
N GLY A 412 -2.88 17.84 8.80
CA GLY A 412 -2.01 18.00 7.64
C GLY A 412 -2.77 18.13 6.32
N TRP A 413 -4.07 18.42 6.39
CA TRP A 413 -4.84 18.85 5.23
C TRP A 413 -4.44 20.26 4.82
N ASP A 414 -4.56 20.55 3.52
CA ASP A 414 -4.39 21.91 3.02
C ASP A 414 -5.50 22.84 3.57
N PRO A 415 -5.14 23.96 4.23
CA PRO A 415 -6.14 24.84 4.86
C PRO A 415 -7.12 25.50 3.88
N GLU A 416 -6.69 25.77 2.64
CA GLU A 416 -7.58 26.34 1.61
C GLU A 416 -8.60 25.30 1.17
N PHE A 417 -8.18 24.05 0.96
CA PHE A 417 -9.06 22.92 0.65
C PHE A 417 -10.08 22.65 1.76
N VAL A 418 -9.64 22.65 3.03
CA VAL A 418 -10.53 22.47 4.20
C VAL A 418 -11.66 23.48 4.18
N ARG A 419 -11.33 24.77 4.01
CA ARG A 419 -12.31 25.86 4.12
C ARG A 419 -13.17 26.05 2.88
N SER A 420 -12.69 25.65 1.69
CA SER A 420 -13.40 25.87 0.42
C SER A 420 -14.22 24.66 -0.04
N SER A 421 -13.65 23.46 0.08
CA SER A 421 -14.06 22.32 -0.76
C SER A 421 -14.37 21.06 0.04
N MET A 422 -13.67 20.83 1.14
CA MET A 422 -13.75 19.56 1.90
C MET A 422 -15.17 19.24 2.36
N ALA A 423 -15.89 20.22 2.92
CA ALA A 423 -17.25 20.04 3.43
C ALA A 423 -18.23 19.62 2.31
N HIS A 424 -18.10 20.23 1.13
CA HIS A 424 -18.91 19.88 -0.04
C HIS A 424 -18.54 18.50 -0.59
N MET A 425 -17.25 18.17 -0.66
CA MET A 425 -16.79 16.84 -1.09
C MET A 425 -17.33 15.74 -0.17
N ALA A 426 -17.22 15.91 1.16
CA ALA A 426 -17.71 14.94 2.14
C ALA A 426 -19.22 14.72 2.03
N SER A 427 -19.99 15.81 2.04
CA SER A 427 -21.45 15.77 1.92
C SER A 427 -21.89 15.11 0.62
N SER A 428 -21.26 15.48 -0.51
CA SER A 428 -21.65 14.97 -1.83
C SER A 428 -21.32 13.49 -1.96
N ALA A 429 -20.16 13.04 -1.45
CA ALA A 429 -19.78 11.64 -1.44
C ALA A 429 -20.75 10.79 -0.61
N VAL A 430 -21.13 11.24 0.58
CA VAL A 430 -22.11 10.52 1.40
C VAL A 430 -23.46 10.44 0.71
N LEU A 431 -23.94 11.55 0.13
CA LEU A 431 -25.23 11.60 -0.56
C LEU A 431 -25.27 10.75 -1.85
N ALA A 432 -24.14 10.57 -2.51
CA ALA A 432 -24.07 9.81 -3.77
C ALA A 432 -24.47 8.33 -3.63
N GLY A 433 -24.27 7.72 -2.45
CA GLY A 433 -24.69 6.33 -2.21
C GLY A 433 -23.84 5.24 -2.86
N GLU A 434 -22.90 5.63 -3.73
CA GLU A 434 -21.90 4.79 -4.37
C GLU A 434 -20.75 5.64 -4.91
N GLY A 435 -19.60 5.04 -5.14
CA GLY A 435 -18.44 5.72 -5.71
C GLY A 435 -17.19 4.85 -5.72
N ASN A 436 -16.09 5.40 -6.24
CA ASN A 436 -14.81 4.70 -6.37
C ASN A 436 -13.59 5.59 -6.11
N SER A 437 -13.78 6.75 -5.45
CA SER A 437 -12.69 7.66 -5.10
C SER A 437 -12.17 7.38 -3.69
N GLY A 438 -10.93 6.91 -3.60
CA GLY A 438 -10.24 6.76 -2.31
C GLY A 438 -10.02 8.08 -1.58
N ASP A 439 -9.94 9.20 -2.31
CA ASP A 439 -9.74 10.54 -1.73
C ASP A 439 -11.00 11.02 -1.01
N ALA A 440 -12.19 10.73 -1.55
CA ALA A 440 -13.46 10.98 -0.87
C ALA A 440 -13.58 10.16 0.43
N VAL A 441 -13.12 8.91 0.41
CA VAL A 441 -13.12 8.05 1.60
C VAL A 441 -12.22 8.61 2.71
N ARG A 442 -11.05 9.13 2.34
CA ARG A 442 -10.16 9.82 3.30
C ARG A 442 -10.80 11.05 3.90
N VAL A 443 -11.39 11.91 3.07
CA VAL A 443 -12.06 13.13 3.55
C VAL A 443 -13.13 12.76 4.58
N VAL A 444 -14.03 11.84 4.24
CA VAL A 444 -15.13 11.45 5.14
C VAL A 444 -14.62 10.80 6.41
N SER A 445 -13.69 9.85 6.31
CA SER A 445 -13.15 9.17 7.49
C SER A 445 -12.39 10.13 8.42
N ASP A 446 -11.58 11.05 7.88
CA ASP A 446 -10.77 11.93 8.72
C ASP A 446 -11.61 13.01 9.43
N ILE A 447 -12.67 13.51 8.78
CA ILE A 447 -13.67 14.38 9.43
C ILE A 447 -14.29 13.67 10.63
N VAL A 448 -14.63 12.39 10.49
CA VAL A 448 -15.22 11.60 11.58
C VAL A 448 -14.25 11.38 12.72
N VAL A 449 -12.96 11.13 12.43
CA VAL A 449 -11.92 11.06 13.47
C VAL A 449 -11.87 12.37 14.27
N VAL A 450 -11.92 13.51 13.59
CA VAL A 450 -11.93 14.83 14.23
C VAL A 450 -13.19 15.07 15.07
N LEU A 451 -14.35 14.66 14.55
CA LEU A 451 -15.65 14.85 15.21
C LEU A 451 -15.80 13.99 16.46
N VAL A 452 -15.44 12.71 16.39
CA VAL A 452 -15.56 11.75 17.50
C VAL A 452 -14.52 12.03 18.58
N GLY A 453 -13.37 12.57 18.19
CA GLY A 453 -12.27 12.93 19.08
C GLY A 453 -11.15 11.89 19.11
N GLU A 454 -9.95 12.36 19.41
CA GLU A 454 -8.71 11.55 19.40
C GLU A 454 -8.62 10.55 20.58
N GLU A 455 -9.57 10.59 21.51
CA GLU A 455 -9.64 9.65 22.65
C GLU A 455 -10.06 8.23 22.21
N TRP A 456 -10.62 8.07 21.02
CA TRP A 456 -10.96 6.76 20.48
C TRP A 456 -9.74 6.12 19.85
N ASP A 457 -9.34 4.97 20.41
CA ASP A 457 -8.34 4.13 19.77
C ASP A 457 -8.92 3.34 18.59
N ALA A 458 -8.03 2.69 17.82
CA ALA A 458 -8.43 1.88 16.68
C ALA A 458 -9.39 0.72 17.06
N ALA A 459 -9.33 0.21 18.29
CA ALA A 459 -10.18 -0.89 18.73
C ALA A 459 -11.63 -0.41 18.95
N ARG A 460 -11.80 0.78 19.51
CA ARG A 460 -13.12 1.41 19.67
C ARG A 460 -13.71 1.83 18.33
N PHE A 461 -12.87 2.34 17.42
CA PHE A 461 -13.31 2.55 16.05
C PHE A 461 -13.68 1.23 15.35
N ASP A 462 -13.02 0.10 15.63
CA ASP A 462 -13.31 -1.20 15.00
C ASP A 462 -14.64 -1.83 15.44
N CYS A 463 -15.11 -1.57 16.66
CA CYS A 463 -16.28 -2.25 17.21
C CYS A 463 -17.23 -1.26 17.89
N VAL A 464 -18.39 -1.04 17.28
CA VAL A 464 -19.49 -0.22 17.82
C VAL A 464 -20.73 -1.08 18.08
N ASN A 465 -21.83 -0.49 18.58
CA ASN A 465 -23.06 -1.23 18.88
C ASN A 465 -24.29 -0.72 18.10
N PHE A 466 -24.09 0.10 17.06
CA PHE A 466 -25.19 0.75 16.33
C PHE A 466 -26.11 -0.23 15.61
N TRP A 467 -25.55 -1.23 14.93
CA TRP A 467 -26.33 -2.15 14.09
C TRP A 467 -27.13 -3.15 14.93
N ARG A 468 -26.61 -3.50 16.11
CA ARG A 468 -27.28 -4.37 17.09
C ARG A 468 -28.34 -3.65 17.94
N LYS A 469 -28.37 -2.32 17.97
CA LYS A 469 -29.48 -1.56 18.58
C LYS A 469 -30.79 -1.81 17.83
N ASP A 470 -31.89 -1.76 18.57
CA ASP A 470 -33.23 -1.83 17.99
C ASP A 470 -33.45 -0.67 16.99
N PRO A 471 -34.23 -0.86 15.91
CA PRO A 471 -34.39 0.17 14.87
C PRO A 471 -34.88 1.53 15.38
N GLY A 472 -35.64 1.56 16.47
CA GLY A 472 -36.14 2.79 17.11
C GLY A 472 -35.12 3.50 18.00
N GLU A 473 -34.06 2.81 18.44
CA GLU A 473 -33.01 3.35 19.33
C GLU A 473 -31.79 3.88 18.55
N ARG A 474 -31.72 3.59 17.25
CA ARG A 474 -30.64 4.04 16.39
C ARG A 474 -30.67 5.56 16.24
N THR A 475 -29.58 6.19 16.65
CA THR A 475 -29.35 7.63 16.57
C THR A 475 -27.96 7.91 16.03
N LEU A 476 -27.71 9.11 15.51
CA LEU A 476 -26.38 9.56 15.07
C LEU A 476 -25.57 10.13 16.24
N ASP A 477 -25.45 9.35 17.31
CA ASP A 477 -24.39 9.53 18.30
C ASP A 477 -23.02 9.17 17.68
N HIS A 478 -21.93 9.30 18.45
CA HIS A 478 -20.59 8.99 17.93
C HIS A 478 -20.47 7.54 17.41
N GLU A 479 -21.13 6.56 18.05
CA GLU A 479 -21.15 5.18 17.56
C GLU A 479 -21.90 5.06 16.23
N GLY A 480 -23.07 5.71 16.10
CA GLY A 480 -23.86 5.71 14.88
C GLY A 480 -23.14 6.38 13.71
N ILE A 481 -22.46 7.50 13.96
CA ILE A 481 -21.62 8.17 12.96
C ILE A 481 -20.52 7.24 12.47
N VAL A 482 -19.76 6.61 13.39
CA VAL A 482 -18.71 5.66 13.02
C VAL A 482 -19.27 4.45 12.25
N ALA A 483 -20.39 3.89 12.71
CA ALA A 483 -21.04 2.73 12.09
C ALA A 483 -21.47 3.02 10.64
N LEU A 484 -22.10 4.17 10.41
CA LEU A 484 -22.54 4.57 9.07
C LEU A 484 -21.36 5.00 8.20
N THR A 485 -20.30 5.56 8.75
CA THR A 485 -19.08 5.84 7.98
C THR A 485 -18.38 4.57 7.53
N LYS A 486 -18.33 3.52 8.35
CA LYS A 486 -17.86 2.19 7.91
C LYS A 486 -18.71 1.62 6.78
N MET A 487 -20.02 1.81 6.86
CA MET A 487 -20.94 1.41 5.79
C MET A 487 -20.71 2.22 4.51
N PHE A 488 -20.46 3.53 4.62
CA PHE A 488 -20.04 4.36 3.50
C PHE A 488 -18.71 3.86 2.90
N VAL A 489 -17.71 3.54 3.71
CA VAL A 489 -16.44 2.94 3.24
C VAL A 489 -16.72 1.64 2.49
N LEU A 490 -17.63 0.79 2.99
CA LEU A 490 -18.02 -0.46 2.35
C LEU A 490 -18.67 -0.22 0.97
N GLU A 491 -19.58 0.75 0.85
CA GLU A 491 -20.20 1.16 -0.42
C GLU A 491 -19.13 1.58 -1.44
N TRP A 492 -18.09 2.29 -0.99
CA TRP A 492 -16.99 2.84 -1.81
C TRP A 492 -15.78 1.91 -1.96
N SER A 493 -15.83 0.73 -1.34
CA SER A 493 -14.77 -0.28 -1.45
C SER A 493 -14.83 -1.01 -2.78
N ILE A 494 -13.67 -1.47 -3.24
CA ILE A 494 -13.47 -1.99 -4.59
C ILE A 494 -13.20 -3.48 -4.52
N GLU A 495 -13.89 -4.23 -5.37
CA GLU A 495 -13.69 -5.66 -5.52
C GLU A 495 -12.24 -5.97 -5.92
N PHE A 496 -11.61 -6.88 -5.17
CA PHE A 496 -10.29 -7.38 -5.51
C PHE A 496 -10.38 -8.81 -6.02
N ASP A 497 -9.94 -9.02 -7.27
CA ASP A 497 -9.85 -10.38 -7.81
C ASP A 497 -8.62 -11.09 -7.28
N TYR A 498 -8.75 -11.58 -6.05
CA TYR A 498 -7.66 -12.27 -5.39
C TYR A 498 -7.25 -13.56 -6.10
N GLN A 499 -8.08 -14.15 -6.97
CA GLN A 499 -7.78 -15.39 -7.71
C GLN A 499 -6.55 -15.24 -8.62
N MET A 500 -6.14 -14.00 -8.94
CA MET A 500 -4.90 -13.71 -9.67
C MET A 500 -3.66 -14.42 -9.10
N TYR A 501 -3.63 -14.74 -7.79
CA TYR A 501 -2.50 -15.44 -7.17
C TYR A 501 -2.27 -16.86 -7.69
N HIS A 502 -3.30 -17.52 -8.24
CA HIS A 502 -3.13 -18.82 -8.89
C HIS A 502 -2.39 -18.71 -10.22
N ASN A 503 -2.39 -17.52 -10.83
CA ASN A 503 -1.70 -17.24 -12.08
C ASN A 503 -0.26 -16.76 -11.85
N LEU A 504 0.21 -16.70 -10.59
CA LEU A 504 1.53 -16.21 -10.25
C LEU A 504 2.41 -17.33 -9.68
N PRO A 505 3.71 -17.35 -10.00
CA PRO A 505 4.65 -18.27 -9.37
C PRO A 505 4.82 -17.96 -7.88
N MET A 506 5.40 -18.90 -7.14
CA MET A 506 5.63 -18.76 -5.69
C MET A 506 6.56 -17.58 -5.36
N SER A 507 7.55 -17.34 -6.22
CA SER A 507 8.56 -16.29 -6.09
C SER A 507 8.52 -15.38 -7.32
N LEU A 508 8.67 -14.07 -7.09
CA LEU A 508 8.67 -13.04 -8.11
C LEU A 508 9.88 -12.12 -7.92
N TYR A 509 10.39 -11.57 -9.02
CA TYR A 509 11.44 -10.58 -9.03
C TYR A 509 10.79 -9.19 -8.92
N PHE A 510 11.08 -8.45 -7.86
CA PHE A 510 10.61 -7.08 -7.69
C PHE A 510 11.76 -6.12 -8.02
N GLY A 511 11.67 -5.45 -9.17
CA GLY A 511 12.71 -4.58 -9.73
C GLY A 511 12.40 -3.10 -9.65
#